data_AF-B2A413-F1
#
_entry.id   AF-B2A413-F1
#
_cell.length_a   1.000
_cell.length_b   1.000
_cell.length_c   1.000
_cell.angle_alpha   90.00
_cell.angle_beta   90.00
_cell.angle_gamma   90.00
#
_symmetry.space_group_name_H-M   'P 1'
#
loop_
_entity.id
_entity.type
_entity.pdbx_description
1 polymer ?
#
loop_
_entity_poly.entity_id
_entity_poly.type
_entity_poly.pdbx_seq_one_letter_code
_entity_poly.pdbx_strand_id
1 'polypeptide(L)'
;MRFTVESSLSITKLFFILLIAVLITVKLTGCGDHGYMVFLNLEPEEAGEVSGSGTYEQGEEITVSVDTGESWEFIGWFEDGEKVSKEQEYTFSVTESRNLVAEMKPGEGEVIQGYIEDLLEIGPRPPGSEAEKEAALFLKDVYRDLGYDEEGYELELQEFKLSEQTGFEDLKGPENMKLADISVMDGEEHFGNVSAELADQSWTYEKYHDTVWQAMTSPHGETASVEGEMYYSGTGMEEGDFPEEVDGNIALIKVDDTEVEWEFNEDLNLRTFEISEQQIENAKEAGAEAVIFTFLDDEHHQGNTEAQTMVPLIQDKEGKEKEVNIPILGASSIHGQWLQEMEKEHANPPELEISSYKNIDLKSYNVVATKKSDKEDAPIITVTAHLDSVPGSPGASDNASGTTTLLKLAESLKNKDLDAELRFANLGAEEVGLFGAYHYVEQLSEEELENHYNINPDMIGTSYPKNDELFITSLDQSENEVTNSLLEGQEILDYDVATFDAQVNINSDHVAFDDKGIPAVCLVWMGERGLEPVYHTPLDTVEDNISAKRLNLAYDIIKEGIIQLDERIQD
;
A
#
# COMPACT_ATOMS: atom_id res chain seq x y z
N MET A 1 39.97 -17.36 -9.40
CA MET A 1 40.77 -16.71 -10.45
C MET A 1 40.91 -15.25 -10.05
N ARG A 2 42.12 -14.69 -9.99
CA ARG A 2 42.34 -13.27 -9.67
C ARG A 2 41.73 -12.40 -10.76
N PHE A 3 40.90 -11.43 -10.42
CA PHE A 3 40.62 -10.27 -11.27
C PHE A 3 40.93 -8.98 -10.51
N THR A 4 41.62 -8.13 -11.23
CA THR A 4 42.30 -6.89 -10.88
C THR A 4 41.31 -5.73 -10.82
N VAL A 5 41.47 -4.88 -9.80
CA VAL A 5 40.84 -3.55 -9.72
C VAL A 5 41.55 -2.64 -10.71
N GLU A 6 40.89 -2.27 -11.80
CA GLU A 6 41.23 -1.09 -12.59
C GLU A 6 40.27 0.04 -12.22
N SER A 7 40.83 1.12 -11.70
CA SER A 7 40.13 2.36 -11.37
C SER A 7 39.71 3.09 -12.65
N SER A 8 38.44 2.99 -13.03
CA SER A 8 37.84 3.91 -13.99
C SER A 8 37.42 5.19 -13.23
N LEU A 9 38.18 6.27 -13.38
CA LEU A 9 37.63 7.60 -13.12
C LEU A 9 36.45 7.80 -14.08
N SER A 10 35.24 7.93 -13.54
CA SER A 10 34.04 8.24 -14.30
C SER A 10 34.20 9.57 -15.05
N ILE A 11 33.68 9.61 -16.27
CA ILE A 11 33.62 10.78 -17.17
C ILE A 11 32.97 12.00 -16.49
N THR A 12 32.15 11.80 -15.46
CA THR A 12 31.55 12.84 -14.62
C THR A 12 32.59 13.66 -13.84
N LYS A 13 33.66 13.04 -13.33
CA LYS A 13 34.76 13.76 -12.65
C LYS A 13 35.64 14.57 -13.61
N LEU A 14 35.67 14.22 -14.90
CA LEU A 14 36.37 15.01 -15.92
C LEU A 14 35.58 16.27 -16.32
N PHE A 15 34.24 16.22 -16.28
CA PHE A 15 33.40 17.41 -16.47
C PHE A 15 33.53 18.41 -15.30
N PHE A 16 33.65 17.90 -14.07
CA PHE A 16 33.87 18.72 -12.87
C PHE A 16 35.19 19.52 -12.91
N ILE A 17 36.28 18.91 -13.43
CA ILE A 17 37.57 19.61 -13.58
C ILE A 17 37.58 20.56 -14.80
N LEU A 18 36.76 20.30 -15.82
CA LEU A 18 36.67 21.17 -17.00
C LEU A 18 35.78 22.41 -16.77
N LEU A 19 34.74 22.31 -15.93
CA LEU A 19 33.89 23.45 -15.57
C LEU A 19 34.66 24.48 -14.72
N ILE A 20 35.55 24.02 -13.84
CA ILE A 20 36.50 24.85 -13.09
C ILE A 20 37.45 25.63 -14.02
N ALA A 21 37.68 25.15 -15.25
CA ALA A 21 38.57 25.80 -16.21
C ALA A 21 37.86 26.78 -17.19
N VAL A 22 36.53 26.77 -17.31
CA VAL A 22 35.79 27.55 -18.34
C VAL A 22 35.19 28.87 -17.81
N LEU A 23 35.21 29.14 -16.49
CA LEU A 23 34.77 30.42 -15.92
C LEU A 23 35.89 31.38 -15.49
N ILE A 24 37.15 31.12 -15.87
CA ILE A 24 38.25 32.09 -15.69
C ILE A 24 38.60 32.72 -17.04
N THR A 25 37.75 33.64 -17.51
CA THR A 25 38.17 34.68 -18.47
C THR A 25 37.38 35.97 -18.27
N VAL A 26 37.34 36.47 -17.04
CA VAL A 26 36.93 37.85 -16.78
C VAL A 26 38.16 38.77 -16.97
N LYS A 27 37.99 39.76 -17.85
CA LYS A 27 38.98 40.79 -18.19
C LYS A 27 39.46 41.54 -16.94
N LEU A 28 40.73 41.35 -16.59
CA LEU A 28 41.47 42.24 -15.70
C LEU A 28 41.70 43.60 -16.37
N THR A 29 40.83 44.56 -16.09
CA THR A 29 41.14 45.99 -16.22
C THR A 29 40.29 46.78 -15.22
N GLY A 30 40.89 47.16 -14.09
CA GLY A 30 40.31 48.11 -13.13
C GLY A 30 40.68 47.76 -11.69
N CYS A 31 41.45 48.64 -11.03
CA CYS A 31 41.78 48.54 -9.62
C CYS A 31 40.59 49.05 -8.79
N GLY A 32 40.01 48.19 -7.94
CA GLY A 32 38.96 48.51 -6.96
C GLY A 32 38.22 47.24 -6.51
N ASP A 33 38.35 46.92 -5.22
CA ASP A 33 37.62 45.94 -4.39
C ASP A 33 37.82 44.43 -4.61
N HIS A 34 38.34 43.78 -3.56
CA HIS A 34 38.49 42.33 -3.45
C HIS A 34 37.11 41.72 -3.16
N GLY A 35 36.37 41.39 -4.22
CA GLY A 35 35.13 40.62 -4.07
C GLY A 35 35.43 39.21 -3.56
N TYR A 36 34.66 38.75 -2.58
CA TYR A 36 34.70 37.39 -2.05
C TYR A 36 33.64 36.54 -2.75
N MET A 37 33.99 35.31 -3.12
CA MET A 37 33.08 34.39 -3.79
C MET A 37 32.34 33.56 -2.75
N VAL A 38 31.02 33.47 -2.88
CA VAL A 38 30.20 32.51 -2.15
C VAL A 38 29.69 31.51 -3.17
N PHE A 39 30.07 30.25 -3.00
CA PHE A 39 29.67 29.14 -3.85
C PHE A 39 28.76 28.21 -3.05
N LEU A 40 27.64 27.81 -3.65
CA LEU A 40 26.66 26.91 -3.04
C LEU A 40 26.60 25.61 -3.83
N ASN A 41 26.53 24.49 -3.13
CA ASN A 41 26.17 23.18 -3.68
C ASN A 41 24.98 22.61 -2.93
N LEU A 42 24.30 21.66 -3.56
CA LEU A 42 23.24 20.86 -2.96
C LEU A 42 23.67 19.40 -3.01
N GLU A 43 23.53 18.67 -1.91
CA GLU A 43 23.85 17.25 -1.83
C GLU A 43 22.68 16.43 -1.24
N PRO A 44 22.06 15.52 -2.03
CA PRO A 44 22.32 15.25 -3.44
C PRO A 44 21.71 16.33 -4.38
N GLU A 45 22.21 16.45 -5.62
CA GLU A 45 21.83 17.54 -6.54
C GLU A 45 20.34 17.50 -6.91
N GLU A 46 19.73 16.32 -6.95
CA GLU A 46 18.31 16.10 -7.25
C GLU A 46 17.35 16.56 -6.15
N ALA A 47 17.86 16.93 -4.97
CA ALA A 47 17.04 17.24 -3.80
C ALA A 47 16.34 18.61 -3.84
N GLY A 48 16.60 19.44 -4.84
CA GLY A 48 16.08 20.81 -4.94
C GLY A 48 17.01 21.78 -5.65
N GLU A 49 16.90 23.06 -5.30
CA GLU A 49 17.72 24.13 -5.88
C GLU A 49 18.28 25.08 -4.81
N VAL A 50 19.50 25.58 -5.00
CA VAL A 50 20.15 26.55 -4.10
C VAL A 50 20.26 27.93 -4.76
N SER A 51 20.03 28.98 -3.98
CA SER A 51 20.03 30.38 -4.40
C SER A 51 20.97 31.23 -3.54
N GLY A 52 21.64 32.21 -4.15
CA GLY A 52 22.57 33.12 -3.45
C GLY A 52 24.06 32.88 -3.72
N SER A 53 24.42 32.06 -4.71
CA SER A 53 25.79 31.99 -5.21
C SER A 53 26.20 33.30 -5.90
N GLY A 54 27.42 33.79 -5.68
CA GLY A 54 27.85 35.06 -6.27
C GLY A 54 29.23 35.55 -5.84
N THR A 55 29.57 36.77 -6.28
CA THR A 55 30.74 37.52 -5.81
C THR A 55 30.25 38.78 -5.10
N TYR A 56 30.69 38.99 -3.86
CA TYR A 56 30.17 40.00 -2.94
C TYR A 56 31.30 40.84 -2.35
N GLU A 57 30.99 42.06 -1.92
CA GLU A 57 31.95 42.95 -1.29
C GLU A 57 32.24 42.55 0.17
N GLN A 58 33.40 42.97 0.69
CA GLN A 58 33.72 42.74 2.10
C GLN A 58 32.71 43.43 3.03
N GLY A 59 32.11 42.66 3.93
CA GLY A 59 31.13 43.12 4.90
C GLY A 59 29.72 43.26 4.32
N GLU A 60 29.50 42.91 3.05
CA GLU A 60 28.16 42.79 2.47
C GLU A 60 27.38 41.70 3.20
N GLU A 61 26.13 41.97 3.55
CA GLU A 61 25.23 41.00 4.17
C GLU A 61 24.39 40.34 3.07
N ILE A 62 24.46 39.01 2.99
CA ILE A 62 23.76 38.23 1.99
C ILE A 62 22.92 37.15 2.67
N THR A 63 21.87 36.71 1.98
CA THR A 63 21.10 35.53 2.34
C THR A 63 21.26 34.49 1.25
N VAL A 64 21.59 33.26 1.66
CA VAL A 64 21.56 32.08 0.81
C VAL A 64 20.33 31.27 1.18
N SER A 65 19.71 30.60 0.22
CA SER A 65 18.52 29.80 0.44
C SER A 65 18.55 28.50 -0.34
N VAL A 66 17.81 27.51 0.14
CA VAL A 66 17.55 26.25 -0.54
C VAL A 66 16.04 26.11 -0.69
N ASP A 67 15.60 25.75 -1.89
CA ASP A 67 14.22 25.32 -2.18
C ASP A 67 14.25 23.81 -2.29
N THR A 68 13.53 23.13 -1.39
CA THR A 68 13.62 21.69 -1.20
C THR A 68 12.50 21.00 -1.95
N GLY A 69 12.83 19.95 -2.73
CA GLY A 69 11.80 19.09 -3.30
C GLY A 69 10.95 18.45 -2.20
N GLU A 70 9.68 18.15 -2.50
CA GLU A 70 8.70 17.69 -1.50
C GLU A 70 9.08 16.35 -0.83
N SER A 71 9.96 15.57 -1.46
CA SER A 71 10.51 14.29 -0.99
C SER A 71 11.77 14.41 -0.13
N TRP A 72 12.24 15.63 0.17
CA TRP A 72 13.55 15.85 0.80
C TRP A 72 13.46 16.74 2.03
N GLU A 73 14.21 16.36 3.06
CA GLU A 73 14.41 17.15 4.27
C GLU A 73 15.76 17.83 4.28
N PHE A 74 15.75 19.12 4.61
CA PHE A 74 16.96 19.91 4.78
C PHE A 74 17.66 19.59 6.10
N ILE A 75 18.91 19.13 6.03
CA ILE A 75 19.73 18.82 7.22
C ILE A 75 20.40 20.09 7.76
N GLY A 76 20.84 20.98 6.87
CA GLY A 76 21.56 22.20 7.21
C GLY A 76 22.52 22.67 6.14
N TRP A 77 23.04 23.88 6.33
CA TRP A 77 24.17 24.40 5.56
C TRP A 77 25.48 23.98 6.22
N PHE A 78 26.43 23.48 5.43
CA PHE A 78 27.74 23.01 5.88
C PHE A 78 28.87 23.74 5.15
N GLU A 79 29.98 23.95 5.83
CA GLU A 79 31.23 24.47 5.27
C GLU A 79 32.40 23.66 5.83
N ASP A 80 33.26 23.13 4.96
CA ASP A 80 34.37 22.26 5.35
C ASP A 80 33.96 21.06 6.25
N GLY A 81 32.72 20.58 6.10
CA GLY A 81 32.12 19.50 6.88
C GLY A 81 31.56 19.92 8.24
N GLU A 82 31.58 21.20 8.59
CA GLU A 82 30.98 21.74 9.80
C GLU A 82 29.63 22.41 9.50
N LYS A 83 28.58 22.08 10.26
CA LYS A 83 27.25 22.69 10.10
C LYS A 83 27.28 24.15 10.56
N VAL A 84 26.99 25.07 9.65
CA VAL A 84 27.00 26.52 9.87
C VAL A 84 25.60 27.13 10.03
N SER A 85 24.55 26.45 9.55
CA SER A 85 23.15 26.85 9.78
C SER A 85 22.20 25.64 9.74
N LYS A 86 21.07 25.76 10.43
CA LYS A 86 19.92 24.83 10.35
C LYS A 86 18.75 25.41 9.57
N GLU A 87 18.76 26.71 9.34
CA GLU A 87 17.71 27.42 8.63
C GLU A 87 17.93 27.29 7.12
N GLN A 88 16.86 26.98 6.38
CA GLN A 88 16.92 26.93 4.91
C GLN A 88 17.38 28.27 4.33
N GLU A 89 16.93 29.38 4.91
CA GLU A 89 17.47 30.72 4.67
C GLU A 89 18.57 31.06 5.67
N TYR A 90 19.79 31.29 5.19
CA TYR A 90 20.94 31.60 6.02
C TYR A 90 21.55 32.95 5.64
N THR A 91 21.43 33.93 6.55
CA THR A 91 21.98 35.27 6.38
C THR A 91 23.32 35.42 7.11
N PHE A 92 24.34 35.97 6.43
CA PHE A 92 25.64 36.27 7.03
C PHE A 92 26.37 37.43 6.33
N SER A 93 27.32 38.04 7.04
CA SER A 93 28.22 39.05 6.46
C SER A 93 29.42 38.38 5.79
N VAL A 94 29.65 38.71 4.52
CA VAL A 94 30.75 38.15 3.72
C VAL A 94 32.07 38.77 4.13
N THR A 95 32.89 38.02 4.86
CA THR A 95 34.24 38.48 5.28
C THR A 95 35.37 37.77 4.56
N GLU A 96 35.08 36.61 3.96
CA GLU A 96 35.96 35.81 3.12
C GLU A 96 35.15 35.03 2.08
N SER A 97 35.83 34.34 1.17
CA SER A 97 35.15 33.46 0.21
C SER A 97 34.71 32.17 0.90
N ARG A 98 33.50 31.72 0.61
CA ARG A 98 32.84 30.58 1.28
C ARG A 98 32.39 29.53 0.28
N ASN A 99 32.38 28.28 0.72
CA ASN A 99 31.80 27.18 -0.03
C ASN A 99 30.80 26.46 0.88
N LEU A 100 29.53 26.69 0.63
CA LEU A 100 28.46 26.11 1.44
C LEU A 100 27.81 24.94 0.70
N VAL A 101 27.54 23.87 1.42
CA VAL A 101 26.78 22.73 0.94
C VAL A 101 25.48 22.68 1.71
N ALA A 102 24.35 22.73 1.01
CA ALA A 102 23.06 22.35 1.56
C ALA A 102 23.01 20.82 1.56
N GLU A 103 23.09 20.20 2.73
CA GLU A 103 22.94 18.76 2.86
C GLU A 103 21.46 18.40 3.09
N MET A 104 21.00 17.38 2.39
CA MET A 104 19.62 16.90 2.39
C MET A 104 19.59 15.42 2.75
N LYS A 105 18.46 14.97 3.33
CA LYS A 105 18.12 13.53 3.43
C LYS A 105 16.75 13.29 2.78
N PRO A 106 16.45 12.07 2.34
CA PRO A 106 15.07 11.72 2.00
C PRO A 106 14.14 12.04 3.17
N GLY A 107 12.95 12.56 2.86
CA GLY A 107 11.87 12.70 3.82
C GLY A 107 11.41 11.33 4.31
N GLU A 108 10.78 11.28 5.47
CA GLU A 108 10.37 10.00 6.05
C GLU A 108 9.37 9.25 5.14
N GLY A 109 8.58 9.96 4.34
CA GLY A 109 7.71 9.36 3.33
C GLY A 109 8.45 8.57 2.22
N GLU A 110 9.65 8.98 1.82
CA GLU A 110 10.49 8.20 0.87
C GLU A 110 11.04 6.93 1.52
N VAL A 111 11.37 7.00 2.82
CA VAL A 111 11.81 5.83 3.58
C VAL A 111 10.66 4.84 3.75
N ILE A 112 9.45 5.32 4.04
CA ILE A 112 8.23 4.52 4.10
C ILE A 112 7.96 3.87 2.73
N GLN A 113 8.03 4.63 1.64
CA GLN A 113 7.87 4.09 0.29
C GLN A 113 8.89 2.98 0.00
N GLY A 114 10.16 3.12 0.41
CA GLY A 114 11.15 2.05 0.27
C GLY A 114 10.76 0.75 1.00
N TYR A 115 10.17 0.84 2.20
CA TYR A 115 9.61 -0.33 2.87
C TYR A 115 8.39 -0.91 2.15
N ILE A 116 7.56 -0.08 1.49
CA ILE A 116 6.45 -0.56 0.66
C ILE A 116 7.03 -1.35 -0.53
N GLU A 117 8.06 -0.84 -1.20
CA GLU A 117 8.74 -1.53 -2.29
C GLU A 117 9.28 -2.90 -1.84
N ASP A 118 9.98 -2.96 -0.69
CA ASP A 118 10.49 -4.21 -0.11
C ASP A 118 9.36 -5.21 0.22
N LEU A 119 8.26 -4.73 0.81
CA LEU A 119 7.11 -5.56 1.15
C LEU A 119 6.41 -6.10 -0.11
N LEU A 120 6.33 -5.29 -1.17
CA LEU A 120 5.71 -5.67 -2.44
C LEU A 120 6.55 -6.64 -3.27
N GLU A 121 7.84 -6.86 -2.96
CA GLU A 121 8.64 -7.94 -3.57
C GLU A 121 8.04 -9.34 -3.26
N ILE A 122 7.28 -9.46 -2.17
CA ILE A 122 6.54 -10.70 -1.81
C ILE A 122 5.33 -10.91 -2.74
N GLY A 123 4.79 -9.84 -3.33
CA GLY A 123 3.56 -9.84 -4.11
C GLY A 123 2.30 -9.65 -3.27
N PRO A 124 1.11 -9.97 -3.82
CA PRO A 124 -0.14 -9.97 -3.06
C PRO A 124 -0.07 -10.88 -1.82
N ARG A 125 -0.71 -10.46 -0.73
CA ARG A 125 -0.63 -11.13 0.58
C ARG A 125 -2.00 -11.61 1.09
N PRO A 126 -2.71 -12.50 0.36
CA PRO A 126 -4.01 -13.00 0.82
C PRO A 126 -3.96 -13.64 2.21
N PRO A 127 -5.00 -13.49 3.04
CA PRO A 127 -5.09 -14.16 4.33
C PRO A 127 -4.88 -15.67 4.26
N GLY A 128 -4.03 -16.21 5.12
CA GLY A 128 -3.71 -17.63 5.17
C GLY A 128 -2.77 -18.13 4.06
N SER A 129 -2.25 -17.24 3.21
CA SER A 129 -1.26 -17.60 2.20
C SER A 129 0.16 -17.68 2.78
N GLU A 130 1.09 -18.31 2.05
CA GLU A 130 2.51 -18.24 2.43
C GLU A 130 3.06 -16.82 2.27
N ALA A 131 2.50 -16.00 1.37
CA ALA A 131 2.90 -14.60 1.19
C ALA A 131 2.56 -13.72 2.40
N GLU A 132 1.37 -13.87 3.00
CA GLU A 132 1.01 -13.17 4.25
C GLU A 132 1.97 -13.54 5.40
N LYS A 133 2.33 -14.82 5.50
CA LYS A 133 3.30 -15.30 6.49
C LYS A 133 4.70 -14.75 6.23
N GLU A 134 5.14 -14.70 4.98
CA GLU A 134 6.43 -14.10 4.60
C GLU A 134 6.46 -12.61 4.96
N ALA A 135 5.36 -11.89 4.73
CA ALA A 135 5.20 -10.50 5.15
C ALA A 135 5.28 -10.33 6.67
N ALA A 136 4.58 -11.17 7.45
CA ALA A 136 4.67 -11.14 8.91
C ALA A 136 6.10 -11.42 9.42
N LEU A 137 6.83 -12.32 8.77
CA LEU A 137 8.24 -12.60 9.11
C LEU A 137 9.16 -11.45 8.72
N PHE A 138 8.94 -10.81 7.57
CA PHE A 138 9.65 -9.60 7.15
C PHE A 138 9.47 -8.48 8.17
N LEU A 139 8.24 -8.14 8.53
CA LEU A 139 7.93 -7.09 9.50
C LEU A 139 8.56 -7.36 10.87
N LYS A 140 8.47 -8.61 11.32
CA LYS A 140 9.11 -9.05 12.56
C LYS A 140 10.63 -8.87 12.52
N ASP A 141 11.27 -9.23 11.42
CA ASP A 141 12.71 -9.08 11.26
C ASP A 141 13.12 -7.60 11.25
N VAL A 142 12.34 -6.72 10.61
CA VAL A 142 12.57 -5.26 10.66
C VAL A 142 12.43 -4.73 12.08
N TYR A 143 11.37 -5.07 12.82
CA TYR A 143 11.23 -4.64 14.22
C TYR A 143 12.36 -5.16 15.12
N ARG A 144 12.83 -6.38 14.88
CA ARG A 144 14.00 -6.93 15.58
C ARG A 144 15.25 -6.12 15.28
N ASP A 145 15.47 -5.73 14.04
CA ASP A 145 16.62 -4.91 13.65
C ASP A 145 16.52 -3.48 14.22
N LEU A 146 15.30 -2.99 14.43
CA LEU A 146 15.02 -1.78 15.22
C LEU A 146 15.21 -2.00 16.73
N GLY A 147 15.45 -3.22 17.19
CA GLY A 147 15.76 -3.60 18.57
C GLY A 147 14.54 -3.71 19.49
N TYR A 148 13.39 -4.14 18.96
CA TYR A 148 12.19 -4.41 19.77
C TYR A 148 12.26 -5.76 20.53
N ASP A 149 13.36 -6.50 20.43
CA ASP A 149 13.65 -7.69 21.25
C ASP A 149 14.66 -7.40 22.40
N GLU A 150 14.98 -6.13 22.63
CA GLU A 150 15.89 -5.65 23.68
C GLU A 150 15.17 -5.35 25.01
N GLU A 151 15.93 -5.10 26.08
CA GLU A 151 15.36 -4.72 27.39
C GLU A 151 14.56 -3.41 27.30
N GLY A 152 13.34 -3.41 27.83
CA GLY A 152 12.40 -2.28 27.73
C GLY A 152 11.45 -2.38 26.52
N TYR A 153 11.66 -3.36 25.65
CA TYR A 153 10.82 -3.62 24.47
C TYR A 153 10.33 -5.08 24.46
N GLU A 154 9.33 -5.35 23.64
CA GLU A 154 8.82 -6.70 23.38
C GLU A 154 8.41 -6.85 21.92
N LEU A 155 8.66 -8.02 21.35
CA LEU A 155 8.35 -8.34 19.97
C LEU A 155 7.67 -9.71 19.91
N GLU A 156 6.42 -9.72 19.47
CA GLU A 156 5.58 -10.89 19.40
C GLU A 156 5.15 -11.20 17.96
N LEU A 157 5.02 -12.49 17.67
CA LEU A 157 4.34 -12.99 16.48
C LEU A 157 3.19 -13.85 16.97
N GLN A 158 1.97 -13.36 16.83
CA GLN A 158 0.76 -14.06 17.24
C GLN A 158 0.24 -14.85 16.03
N GLU A 159 0.21 -16.17 16.14
CA GLU A 159 -0.32 -17.07 15.10
C GLU A 159 -1.71 -17.54 15.53
N PHE A 160 -2.71 -17.39 14.66
CA PHE A 160 -4.09 -17.80 14.95
C PHE A 160 -4.75 -18.42 13.71
N LYS A 161 -5.74 -19.28 13.94
CA LYS A 161 -6.49 -19.94 12.87
C LYS A 161 -7.72 -19.14 12.51
N LEU A 162 -7.98 -18.96 11.21
CA LEU A 162 -9.18 -18.24 10.74
C LEU A 162 -10.47 -19.00 11.09
N SER A 163 -10.43 -20.33 11.11
CA SER A 163 -11.58 -21.17 11.45
C SER A 163 -11.91 -21.22 12.95
N GLU A 164 -11.03 -20.72 13.81
CA GLU A 164 -11.27 -20.70 15.25
C GLU A 164 -12.03 -19.42 15.61
N GLN A 165 -13.06 -19.55 16.46
CA GLN A 165 -13.86 -18.41 16.87
C GLN A 165 -13.01 -17.37 17.57
N THR A 166 -13.08 -16.14 17.06
CA THR A 166 -12.86 -14.98 17.91
C THR A 166 -14.07 -14.93 18.87
N GLY A 167 -13.84 -14.65 20.14
CA GLY A 167 -14.89 -14.40 21.14
C GLY A 167 -15.88 -13.27 20.79
N PHE A 168 -15.75 -12.62 19.63
CA PHE A 168 -16.71 -11.73 18.99
C PHE A 168 -17.72 -12.46 18.07
N GLU A 169 -19.01 -12.23 18.32
CA GLU A 169 -20.16 -12.58 17.45
C GLU A 169 -20.12 -13.91 16.65
N ASP A 170 -19.65 -15.01 17.25
CA ASP A 170 -19.56 -16.31 16.55
C ASP A 170 -18.77 -16.26 15.20
N LEU A 171 -17.98 -15.20 14.95
CA LEU A 171 -17.21 -14.99 13.72
C LEU A 171 -16.29 -16.18 13.48
N LYS A 172 -16.47 -16.82 12.32
CA LYS A 172 -15.65 -17.94 11.85
C LYS A 172 -15.24 -17.67 10.43
N GLY A 173 -13.95 -17.55 10.21
CA GLY A 173 -13.40 -17.43 8.88
C GLY A 173 -13.31 -18.79 8.19
N PRO A 174 -12.91 -18.78 6.91
CA PRO A 174 -12.78 -20.01 6.14
C PRO A 174 -11.72 -20.94 6.74
N GLU A 175 -12.05 -22.23 6.89
CA GLU A 175 -11.05 -23.28 7.20
C GLU A 175 -10.09 -23.50 6.02
N ASN A 176 -10.58 -23.25 4.81
CA ASN A 176 -9.84 -23.45 3.57
C ASN A 176 -10.20 -22.37 2.55
N MET A 177 -9.23 -22.00 1.72
CA MET A 177 -9.44 -21.07 0.60
C MET A 177 -8.87 -21.71 -0.66
N LYS A 178 -9.52 -21.52 -1.80
CA LYS A 178 -8.96 -21.91 -3.09
C LYS A 178 -8.67 -20.68 -3.93
N LEU A 179 -7.43 -20.60 -4.40
CA LEU A 179 -6.92 -19.53 -5.24
C LEU A 179 -6.43 -20.11 -6.57
N ALA A 180 -6.19 -19.24 -7.54
CA ALA A 180 -5.51 -19.61 -8.77
C ALA A 180 -4.58 -18.50 -9.21
N ASP A 181 -3.47 -18.93 -9.80
CA ASP A 181 -2.53 -18.09 -10.50
C ASP A 181 -2.81 -18.21 -12.00
N ILE A 182 -2.92 -17.10 -12.71
CA ILE A 182 -3.15 -17.01 -14.16
C ILE A 182 -1.94 -16.29 -14.77
N SER A 183 -1.22 -16.96 -15.67
CA SER A 183 -0.11 -16.38 -16.42
C SER A 183 -0.48 -16.26 -17.89
N VAL A 184 -0.16 -15.13 -18.52
CA VAL A 184 -0.34 -14.93 -19.97
C VAL A 184 0.98 -15.31 -20.68
N MET A 185 0.99 -16.46 -21.35
CA MET A 185 2.21 -17.11 -21.85
C MET A 185 2.79 -16.44 -23.10
N ASP A 186 1.95 -15.82 -23.90
CA ASP A 186 2.29 -15.10 -25.15
C ASP A 186 2.14 -13.59 -25.00
N GLY A 187 2.22 -13.09 -23.77
CA GLY A 187 2.00 -11.69 -23.43
C GLY A 187 2.74 -10.69 -24.33
N GLU A 188 4.02 -10.94 -24.64
CA GLU A 188 4.80 -10.02 -25.47
C GLU A 188 4.16 -9.72 -26.84
N GLU A 189 3.36 -10.65 -27.38
CA GLU A 189 2.66 -10.45 -28.65
C GLU A 189 1.54 -9.39 -28.55
N HIS A 190 1.08 -9.08 -27.34
CA HIS A 190 -0.04 -8.19 -27.03
C HIS A 190 0.36 -6.77 -26.60
N PHE A 191 1.66 -6.44 -26.65
CA PHE A 191 2.19 -5.15 -26.20
C PHE A 191 1.62 -3.91 -26.91
N GLY A 192 1.28 -2.90 -26.10
CA GLY A 192 0.97 -1.53 -26.54
C GLY A 192 -0.37 -1.34 -27.28
N ASN A 193 -1.12 -2.41 -27.53
CA ASN A 193 -2.43 -2.36 -28.22
C ASN A 193 -3.62 -2.58 -27.28
N VAL A 194 -3.38 -3.14 -26.09
CA VAL A 194 -4.40 -3.39 -25.06
C VAL A 194 -4.30 -2.32 -23.99
N SER A 195 -5.39 -1.58 -23.79
CA SER A 195 -5.47 -0.57 -22.76
C SER A 195 -6.86 -0.50 -22.14
N ALA A 196 -6.92 -0.68 -20.83
CA ALA A 196 -8.15 -0.50 -20.08
C ALA A 196 -8.22 0.92 -19.50
N GLU A 197 -9.42 1.49 -19.50
CA GLU A 197 -9.71 2.74 -18.80
C GLU A 197 -10.41 2.41 -17.49
N LEU A 198 -9.84 2.85 -16.37
CA LEU A 198 -10.50 2.81 -15.07
C LEU A 198 -10.63 4.24 -14.55
N ALA A 199 -11.87 4.72 -14.46
CA ALA A 199 -12.19 6.12 -14.17
C ALA A 199 -11.52 7.13 -15.13
N ASP A 200 -10.48 7.84 -14.69
CA ASP A 200 -9.73 8.83 -15.47
C ASP A 200 -8.27 8.45 -15.71
N GLN A 201 -7.92 7.18 -15.46
CA GLN A 201 -6.59 6.62 -15.69
C GLN A 201 -6.63 5.58 -16.81
N SER A 202 -5.63 5.63 -17.69
CA SER A 202 -5.44 4.68 -18.80
C SER A 202 -4.26 3.76 -18.50
N TRP A 203 -4.43 2.47 -18.69
CA TRP A 203 -3.48 1.45 -18.30
C TRP A 203 -3.08 0.60 -19.50
N THR A 204 -1.79 0.30 -19.67
CA THR A 204 -1.31 -0.49 -20.82
C THR A 204 -0.71 -1.81 -20.38
N TYR A 205 -0.98 -2.87 -21.14
CA TYR A 205 -0.46 -4.21 -20.88
C TYR A 205 1.07 -4.31 -20.81
N GLU A 206 1.82 -3.45 -21.51
CA GLU A 206 3.29 -3.40 -21.49
C GLU A 206 3.87 -3.36 -20.07
N LYS A 207 3.15 -2.75 -19.11
CA LYS A 207 3.58 -2.62 -17.72
C LYS A 207 3.36 -3.88 -16.86
N TYR A 208 2.45 -4.78 -17.26
CA TYR A 208 1.92 -5.86 -16.43
C TYR A 208 1.94 -7.24 -17.11
N HIS A 209 2.83 -7.43 -18.09
CA HIS A 209 2.83 -8.64 -18.93
C HIS A 209 3.48 -9.87 -18.29
N ASP A 210 4.49 -9.65 -17.45
CA ASP A 210 5.17 -10.71 -16.71
C ASP A 210 4.53 -10.94 -15.32
N THR A 211 3.39 -10.31 -15.05
CA THR A 211 2.72 -10.46 -13.75
C THR A 211 1.83 -11.69 -13.76
N VAL A 212 1.96 -12.50 -12.72
CA VAL A 212 1.02 -13.58 -12.42
C VAL A 212 -0.22 -12.94 -11.81
N TRP A 213 -1.38 -13.17 -12.43
CA TRP A 213 -2.64 -12.64 -11.94
C TRP A 213 -3.28 -13.65 -11.00
N GLN A 214 -3.46 -13.26 -9.75
CA GLN A 214 -4.23 -14.08 -8.83
C GLN A 214 -5.73 -13.90 -9.05
N ALA A 215 -6.46 -14.98 -8.89
CA ALA A 215 -7.91 -15.02 -8.89
C ALA A 215 -8.42 -15.90 -7.73
N MET A 216 -9.61 -15.57 -7.23
CA MET A 216 -10.31 -16.49 -6.35
C MET A 216 -10.99 -17.58 -7.18
N THR A 217 -11.25 -18.73 -6.57
CA THR A 217 -11.86 -19.87 -7.27
C THR A 217 -13.04 -20.42 -6.52
N SER A 218 -13.95 -21.05 -7.26
CA SER A 218 -15.09 -21.72 -6.66
C SER A 218 -14.62 -22.83 -5.71
N PRO A 219 -15.16 -22.90 -4.47
CA PRO A 219 -14.88 -24.03 -3.57
C PRO A 219 -15.23 -25.39 -4.19
N HIS A 220 -16.15 -25.42 -5.17
CA HIS A 220 -16.62 -26.62 -5.86
C HIS A 220 -15.97 -26.87 -7.24
N GLY A 221 -15.14 -25.95 -7.72
CA GLY A 221 -14.35 -26.15 -8.93
C GLY A 221 -13.18 -27.11 -8.73
N GLU A 222 -12.67 -27.70 -9.80
CA GLU A 222 -11.52 -28.58 -9.73
C GLU A 222 -10.23 -27.80 -9.42
N THR A 223 -9.37 -28.42 -8.60
CA THR A 223 -8.02 -27.92 -8.36
C THR A 223 -7.08 -28.58 -9.39
N ALA A 224 -6.70 -27.85 -10.42
CA ALA A 224 -5.93 -28.35 -11.56
C ALA A 224 -5.08 -27.25 -12.20
N SER A 225 -4.14 -27.68 -13.04
CA SER A 225 -3.40 -26.81 -13.96
C SER A 225 -3.94 -27.03 -15.38
N VAL A 226 -4.24 -25.93 -16.06
CA VAL A 226 -4.81 -25.89 -17.42
C VAL A 226 -3.99 -24.91 -18.24
N GLU A 227 -3.53 -25.36 -19.40
CA GLU A 227 -2.87 -24.52 -20.41
C GLU A 227 -3.76 -24.50 -21.65
N GLY A 228 -4.05 -23.31 -22.19
CA GLY A 228 -4.85 -23.20 -23.40
C GLY A 228 -5.08 -21.77 -23.83
N GLU A 229 -5.57 -21.62 -25.05
CA GLU A 229 -6.03 -20.33 -25.57
C GLU A 229 -7.32 -19.90 -24.85
N MET A 230 -7.47 -18.61 -24.59
CA MET A 230 -8.66 -18.05 -23.94
C MET A 230 -9.61 -17.43 -24.96
N TYR A 231 -10.89 -17.81 -24.88
CA TYR A 231 -11.94 -17.31 -25.78
C TYR A 231 -13.06 -16.64 -25.00
N TYR A 232 -13.38 -15.39 -25.39
CA TYR A 232 -14.52 -14.67 -24.85
C TYR A 232 -15.83 -15.36 -25.26
N SER A 233 -16.62 -15.76 -24.26
CA SER A 233 -17.79 -16.63 -24.40
C SER A 233 -19.11 -15.97 -23.98
N GLY A 234 -19.24 -14.65 -24.18
CA GLY A 234 -20.46 -13.91 -23.89
C GLY A 234 -20.91 -14.04 -22.42
N THR A 235 -22.21 -14.26 -22.19
CA THR A 235 -22.77 -14.54 -20.85
C THR A 235 -22.75 -16.03 -20.50
N GLY A 236 -22.32 -16.89 -21.43
CA GLY A 236 -22.36 -18.34 -21.32
C GLY A 236 -23.77 -18.93 -21.38
N MET A 237 -24.78 -18.15 -21.77
CA MET A 237 -26.20 -18.52 -21.75
C MET A 237 -26.86 -18.51 -23.14
N GLU A 238 -26.36 -17.70 -24.07
CA GLU A 238 -26.97 -17.53 -25.39
C GLU A 238 -26.47 -18.57 -26.41
N GLU A 239 -27.31 -18.84 -27.42
CA GLU A 239 -26.90 -19.69 -28.54
C GLU A 239 -25.81 -18.98 -29.35
N GLY A 240 -24.62 -19.59 -29.41
CA GLY A 240 -23.45 -19.03 -30.10
C GLY A 240 -22.50 -18.25 -29.19
N ASP A 241 -22.75 -18.23 -27.88
CA ASP A 241 -21.82 -17.66 -26.90
C ASP A 241 -20.45 -18.35 -26.94
N PHE A 242 -20.41 -19.67 -27.12
CA PHE A 242 -19.16 -20.43 -27.16
C PHE A 242 -18.69 -20.65 -28.61
N PRO A 243 -17.52 -20.10 -29.01
CA PRO A 243 -16.84 -20.46 -30.26
C PRO A 243 -16.50 -21.96 -30.32
N GLU A 244 -16.34 -22.53 -31.52
CA GLU A 244 -15.96 -23.95 -31.67
C GLU A 244 -14.56 -24.23 -31.08
N GLU A 245 -13.71 -23.20 -31.07
CA GLU A 245 -12.33 -23.23 -30.61
C GLU A 245 -12.18 -23.36 -29.08
N VAL A 246 -13.26 -23.18 -28.31
CA VAL A 246 -13.28 -23.42 -26.86
C VAL A 246 -13.05 -24.91 -26.50
N ASP A 247 -13.29 -25.84 -27.43
CA ASP A 247 -13.06 -27.28 -27.19
C ASP A 247 -11.58 -27.58 -26.93
N GLY A 248 -11.25 -27.93 -25.67
CA GLY A 248 -9.89 -28.14 -25.20
C GLY A 248 -9.18 -26.87 -24.68
N ASN A 249 -9.91 -25.77 -24.49
CA ASN A 249 -9.38 -24.44 -24.19
C ASN A 249 -10.14 -23.74 -23.04
N ILE A 250 -9.86 -22.47 -22.79
CA ILE A 250 -10.36 -21.70 -21.65
C ILE A 250 -11.48 -20.76 -22.07
N ALA A 251 -12.60 -20.74 -21.33
CA ALA A 251 -13.70 -19.82 -21.58
C ALA A 251 -13.66 -18.62 -20.62
N LEU A 252 -13.72 -17.40 -21.16
CA LEU A 252 -13.95 -16.17 -20.39
C LEU A 252 -15.42 -15.76 -20.50
N ILE A 253 -16.13 -15.75 -19.38
CA ILE A 253 -17.57 -15.48 -19.31
C ILE A 253 -17.80 -14.16 -18.58
N LYS A 254 -18.58 -13.29 -19.21
CA LYS A 254 -19.08 -12.07 -18.60
C LYS A 254 -20.20 -12.39 -17.62
N VAL A 255 -20.08 -11.86 -16.40
CA VAL A 255 -21.19 -11.82 -15.43
C VAL A 255 -22.11 -10.65 -15.78
N ASP A 256 -23.41 -10.91 -15.93
CA ASP A 256 -24.43 -9.86 -16.15
C ASP A 256 -24.92 -9.36 -14.79
N ASP A 257 -24.45 -8.18 -14.38
CA ASP A 257 -24.73 -7.57 -13.08
C ASP A 257 -26.21 -7.20 -12.88
N THR A 258 -27.02 -7.16 -13.96
CA THR A 258 -28.46 -6.84 -13.81
C THR A 258 -29.26 -7.91 -13.07
N GLU A 259 -28.69 -9.11 -12.88
CA GLU A 259 -29.31 -10.24 -12.18
C GLU A 259 -28.49 -10.76 -10.98
N VAL A 260 -27.36 -10.14 -10.61
CA VAL A 260 -26.52 -10.60 -9.48
C VAL A 260 -27.06 -10.05 -8.15
N GLU A 261 -27.57 -10.94 -7.29
CA GLU A 261 -27.78 -10.61 -5.88
C GLU A 261 -26.43 -10.75 -5.14
N TRP A 262 -25.88 -9.62 -4.70
CA TRP A 262 -24.65 -9.60 -3.92
C TRP A 262 -24.91 -10.16 -2.53
N GLU A 263 -24.39 -11.36 -2.26
CA GLU A 263 -24.45 -11.98 -0.95
C GLU A 263 -23.06 -11.99 -0.31
N PHE A 264 -23.00 -11.37 0.88
CA PHE A 264 -21.89 -11.58 1.79
C PHE A 264 -22.01 -12.99 2.36
N ASN A 265 -21.03 -13.84 2.07
CA ASN A 265 -21.07 -15.20 2.53
C ASN A 265 -20.51 -15.27 3.97
N GLU A 266 -21.37 -15.58 4.94
CA GLU A 266 -20.99 -15.62 6.37
C GLU A 266 -19.90 -16.66 6.67
N ASP A 267 -19.81 -17.76 5.92
CA ASP A 267 -18.82 -18.82 6.16
C ASP A 267 -17.43 -18.49 5.57
N LEU A 268 -17.41 -17.73 4.47
CA LEU A 268 -16.18 -17.29 3.81
C LEU A 268 -15.72 -15.90 4.26
N ASN A 269 -16.64 -15.13 4.86
CA ASN A 269 -16.50 -13.72 5.21
C ASN A 269 -15.97 -12.87 4.04
N LEU A 270 -16.48 -13.18 2.84
CA LEU A 270 -16.04 -12.65 1.56
C LEU A 270 -17.24 -12.31 0.67
N ARG A 271 -16.99 -11.42 -0.30
CA ARG A 271 -17.95 -11.16 -1.38
C ARG A 271 -18.00 -12.37 -2.31
N THR A 272 -19.23 -12.83 -2.54
CA THR A 272 -19.50 -13.93 -3.45
C THR A 272 -20.57 -13.53 -4.44
N PHE A 273 -20.61 -14.22 -5.57
CA PHE A 273 -21.70 -14.08 -6.52
C PHE A 273 -22.13 -15.47 -6.99
N GLU A 274 -23.43 -15.61 -7.21
CA GLU A 274 -24.00 -16.85 -7.73
C GLU A 274 -23.78 -16.94 -9.23
N ILE A 275 -23.32 -18.11 -9.68
CA ILE A 275 -23.28 -18.47 -11.09
C ILE A 275 -24.25 -19.62 -11.37
N SER A 276 -24.89 -19.55 -12.53
CA SER A 276 -25.87 -20.55 -12.94
C SER A 276 -25.19 -21.87 -13.29
N GLU A 277 -25.73 -22.97 -12.76
CA GLU A 277 -25.38 -24.33 -13.19
C GLU A 277 -25.43 -24.48 -14.72
N GLN A 278 -26.33 -23.76 -15.40
CA GLN A 278 -26.46 -23.82 -16.85
C GLN A 278 -25.26 -23.21 -17.58
N GLN A 279 -24.66 -22.13 -17.06
CA GLN A 279 -23.45 -21.52 -17.66
C GLN A 279 -22.30 -22.53 -17.66
N ILE A 280 -22.14 -23.26 -16.54
CA ILE A 280 -21.12 -24.29 -16.41
C ILE A 280 -21.42 -25.51 -17.30
N GLU A 281 -22.68 -25.94 -17.38
CA GLU A 281 -23.07 -27.04 -18.27
C GLU A 281 -22.81 -26.68 -19.73
N ASN A 282 -23.14 -25.47 -20.16
CA ASN A 282 -22.89 -25.00 -21.51
C ASN A 282 -21.39 -24.95 -21.83
N ALA A 283 -20.57 -24.41 -20.93
CA ALA A 283 -19.12 -24.36 -21.11
C ALA A 283 -18.51 -25.76 -21.24
N LYS A 284 -18.97 -26.71 -20.41
CA LYS A 284 -18.52 -28.11 -20.48
C LYS A 284 -18.99 -28.83 -21.73
N GLU A 285 -20.21 -28.55 -22.21
CA GLU A 285 -20.71 -29.10 -23.48
C GLU A 285 -19.94 -28.55 -24.68
N ALA A 286 -19.45 -27.31 -24.59
CA ALA A 286 -18.56 -26.69 -25.56
C ALA A 286 -17.10 -27.21 -25.48
N GLY A 287 -16.75 -27.99 -24.45
CA GLY A 287 -15.43 -28.60 -24.29
C GLY A 287 -14.41 -27.75 -23.53
N ALA A 288 -14.85 -26.69 -22.82
CA ALA A 288 -13.96 -25.86 -22.02
C ALA A 288 -13.24 -26.68 -20.92
N GLU A 289 -11.94 -26.49 -20.78
CA GLU A 289 -11.10 -27.12 -19.75
C GLU A 289 -10.98 -26.27 -18.48
N ALA A 290 -11.26 -24.97 -18.56
CA ALA A 290 -11.44 -24.05 -17.42
C ALA A 290 -12.40 -22.91 -17.78
N VAL A 291 -12.97 -22.27 -16.76
CA VAL A 291 -13.84 -21.09 -16.91
C VAL A 291 -13.36 -19.96 -16.02
N ILE A 292 -13.22 -18.77 -16.59
CA ILE A 292 -12.96 -17.52 -15.89
C ILE A 292 -14.21 -16.65 -15.98
N PHE A 293 -14.79 -16.30 -14.83
CA PHE A 293 -15.85 -15.30 -14.74
C PHE A 293 -15.25 -13.93 -14.45
N THR A 294 -15.82 -12.90 -15.06
CA THR A 294 -15.44 -11.50 -14.81
C THR A 294 -16.61 -10.56 -15.06
N PHE A 295 -16.61 -9.42 -14.39
CA PHE A 295 -17.44 -8.29 -14.78
C PHE A 295 -16.74 -7.52 -15.90
N LEU A 296 -17.51 -7.06 -16.89
CA LEU A 296 -17.03 -6.23 -17.99
C LEU A 296 -17.90 -4.99 -18.07
N ASP A 297 -17.26 -3.84 -18.26
CA ASP A 297 -17.85 -2.53 -18.05
C ASP A 297 -19.02 -2.25 -19.02
N ASP A 298 -20.24 -2.15 -18.48
CA ASP A 298 -21.43 -1.64 -19.16
C ASP A 298 -21.89 -0.37 -18.44
N GLU A 299 -21.46 0.83 -18.87
CA GLU A 299 -22.01 2.18 -18.55
C GLU A 299 -22.43 2.52 -17.08
N HIS A 300 -22.25 1.64 -16.08
CA HIS A 300 -22.88 1.69 -14.76
C HIS A 300 -21.87 1.58 -13.60
N HIS A 301 -20.61 1.23 -13.87
CA HIS A 301 -19.65 0.87 -12.82
C HIS A 301 -18.54 1.92 -12.63
N GLN A 302 -18.96 3.20 -12.56
CA GLN A 302 -18.06 4.27 -12.08
C GLN A 302 -17.93 4.19 -10.55
N GLY A 303 -17.22 3.19 -10.04
CA GLY A 303 -16.94 3.07 -8.60
C GLY A 303 -16.22 1.78 -8.20
N ASN A 304 -15.47 1.85 -7.10
CA ASN A 304 -14.61 0.82 -6.47
C ASN A 304 -15.26 -0.53 -6.11
N THR A 305 -16.53 -0.77 -6.45
CA THR A 305 -17.29 -1.89 -5.88
C THR A 305 -17.01 -3.25 -6.52
N GLU A 306 -16.38 -3.30 -7.69
CA GLU A 306 -16.25 -4.51 -8.53
C GLU A 306 -14.84 -4.74 -9.11
N ALA A 307 -13.83 -4.12 -8.48
CA ALA A 307 -12.44 -4.17 -8.94
C ALA A 307 -11.64 -5.35 -8.35
N GLN A 308 -12.19 -6.05 -7.35
CA GLN A 308 -11.61 -7.21 -6.69
C GLN A 308 -11.78 -8.51 -7.47
N THR A 309 -10.93 -9.48 -7.18
CA THR A 309 -11.21 -10.90 -7.48
C THR A 309 -12.35 -11.42 -6.59
N MET A 310 -13.01 -12.49 -7.00
CA MET A 310 -14.31 -12.87 -6.43
C MET A 310 -14.55 -14.37 -6.47
N VAL A 311 -15.33 -14.87 -5.51
CA VAL A 311 -15.63 -16.31 -5.42
C VAL A 311 -16.90 -16.63 -6.21
N PRO A 312 -16.82 -17.33 -7.35
CA PRO A 312 -18.00 -17.85 -8.04
C PRO A 312 -18.59 -19.03 -7.26
N LEU A 313 -19.84 -18.90 -6.80
CA LEU A 313 -20.57 -19.97 -6.12
C LEU A 313 -21.50 -20.70 -7.09
N ILE A 314 -21.33 -22.03 -7.15
CA ILE A 314 -22.10 -22.90 -8.05
C ILE A 314 -23.29 -23.45 -7.29
N GLN A 315 -24.49 -22.97 -7.61
CA GLN A 315 -25.73 -23.54 -7.09
C GLN A 315 -26.43 -24.38 -8.16
N ASP A 316 -26.92 -25.56 -7.76
CA ASP A 316 -27.86 -26.33 -8.56
C ASP A 316 -29.24 -25.64 -8.63
N LYS A 317 -30.11 -26.11 -9.53
CA LYS A 317 -31.49 -25.58 -9.69
C LYS A 317 -32.36 -25.64 -8.41
N GLU A 318 -31.89 -26.26 -7.34
CA GLU A 318 -32.54 -26.37 -6.04
C GLU A 318 -31.83 -25.56 -4.93
N GLY A 319 -30.79 -24.78 -5.28
CA GLY A 319 -30.00 -23.96 -4.37
C GLY A 319 -28.94 -24.74 -3.59
N LYS A 320 -28.48 -25.89 -4.07
CA LYS A 320 -27.41 -26.68 -3.42
C LYS A 320 -26.10 -26.59 -4.17
N GLU A 321 -25.02 -26.57 -3.40
CA GLU A 321 -23.65 -26.66 -3.88
C GLU A 321 -23.40 -27.89 -4.77
N LYS A 322 -22.76 -27.69 -5.93
CA LYS A 322 -22.45 -28.73 -6.91
C LYS A 322 -20.97 -28.75 -7.31
N GLU A 323 -20.33 -29.89 -7.11
CA GLU A 323 -18.95 -30.16 -7.55
C GLU A 323 -18.82 -30.21 -9.08
N VAL A 324 -17.76 -29.58 -9.59
CA VAL A 324 -17.45 -29.45 -11.01
C VAL A 324 -16.01 -29.89 -11.28
N ASN A 325 -15.81 -30.66 -12.35
CA ASN A 325 -14.53 -31.27 -12.74
C ASN A 325 -13.76 -30.44 -13.78
N ILE A 326 -13.80 -29.11 -13.63
CA ILE A 326 -12.94 -28.14 -14.30
C ILE A 326 -12.70 -26.98 -13.33
N PRO A 327 -11.58 -26.24 -13.41
CA PRO A 327 -11.37 -25.03 -12.64
C PRO A 327 -12.41 -23.95 -12.98
N ILE A 328 -12.97 -23.32 -11.95
CA ILE A 328 -13.92 -22.21 -12.07
C ILE A 328 -13.37 -21.03 -11.26
N LEU A 329 -13.04 -19.95 -11.95
CA LEU A 329 -12.32 -18.80 -11.41
C LEU A 329 -13.19 -17.54 -11.47
N GLY A 330 -12.98 -16.61 -10.54
CA GLY A 330 -13.51 -15.25 -10.61
C GLY A 330 -12.36 -14.23 -10.64
N ALA A 331 -12.12 -13.65 -11.81
CA ALA A 331 -11.12 -12.61 -12.01
C ALA A 331 -11.68 -11.23 -11.66
N SER A 332 -10.80 -10.28 -11.32
CA SER A 332 -11.19 -8.88 -11.22
C SER A 332 -11.63 -8.33 -12.58
N SER A 333 -12.48 -7.31 -12.54
CA SER A 333 -12.99 -6.65 -13.75
C SER A 333 -11.88 -6.17 -14.67
N ILE A 334 -10.80 -5.59 -14.13
CA ILE A 334 -9.66 -5.11 -14.92
C ILE A 334 -8.91 -6.26 -15.62
N HIS A 335 -8.70 -7.39 -14.93
CA HIS A 335 -8.12 -8.59 -15.55
C HIS A 335 -9.00 -9.11 -16.68
N GLY A 336 -10.31 -9.20 -16.44
CA GLY A 336 -11.25 -9.64 -17.46
C GLY A 336 -11.32 -8.74 -18.68
N GLN A 337 -11.30 -7.41 -18.47
CA GLN A 337 -11.27 -6.43 -19.57
C GLN A 337 -10.01 -6.59 -20.41
N TRP A 338 -8.84 -6.71 -19.78
CA TRP A 338 -7.59 -6.96 -20.50
C TRP A 338 -7.61 -8.26 -21.31
N LEU A 339 -8.06 -9.36 -20.71
CA LEU A 339 -8.19 -10.64 -21.43
C LEU A 339 -9.10 -10.49 -22.65
N GLN A 340 -10.24 -9.84 -22.49
CA GLN A 340 -11.16 -9.61 -23.59
C GLN A 340 -10.56 -8.72 -24.69
N GLU A 341 -9.83 -7.67 -24.33
CA GLU A 341 -9.16 -6.79 -25.29
C GLU A 341 -8.02 -7.48 -26.04
N MET A 342 -7.24 -8.32 -25.36
CA MET A 342 -6.19 -9.14 -25.98
C MET A 342 -6.76 -10.04 -27.08
N GLU A 343 -7.88 -10.70 -26.81
CA GLU A 343 -8.56 -11.56 -27.77
C GLU A 343 -9.09 -10.76 -28.97
N LYS A 344 -9.63 -9.56 -28.75
CA LYS A 344 -10.21 -8.70 -29.81
C LYS A 344 -9.17 -8.08 -30.73
N GLU A 345 -8.08 -7.55 -30.19
CA GLU A 345 -7.11 -6.74 -30.94
C GLU A 345 -6.12 -7.59 -31.74
N HIS A 346 -5.97 -8.87 -31.41
CA HIS A 346 -4.98 -9.76 -32.02
C HIS A 346 -5.59 -10.80 -32.96
N ALA A 347 -4.75 -11.32 -33.86
CA ALA A 347 -5.18 -12.34 -34.82
C ALA A 347 -5.37 -13.72 -34.16
N ASN A 348 -4.76 -13.91 -32.98
CA ASN A 348 -4.85 -15.10 -32.14
C ASN A 348 -5.27 -14.69 -30.72
N PRO A 349 -6.05 -15.53 -30.01
CA PRO A 349 -6.36 -15.34 -28.59
C PRO A 349 -5.11 -15.49 -27.71
N PRO A 350 -5.12 -14.91 -26.49
CA PRO A 350 -4.01 -15.08 -25.55
C PRO A 350 -3.95 -16.52 -25.03
N GLU A 351 -2.74 -17.07 -24.94
CA GLU A 351 -2.45 -18.38 -24.34
C GLU A 351 -2.24 -18.21 -22.83
N LEU A 352 -3.04 -18.90 -22.02
CA LEU A 352 -2.98 -18.81 -20.56
C LEU A 352 -2.48 -20.10 -19.93
N GLU A 353 -1.71 -19.98 -18.86
CA GLU A 353 -1.46 -21.03 -17.87
C GLU A 353 -2.23 -20.70 -16.59
N ILE A 354 -3.21 -21.54 -16.24
CA ILE A 354 -3.96 -21.45 -14.98
C ILE A 354 -3.44 -22.53 -14.05
N SER A 355 -3.10 -22.16 -12.82
CA SER A 355 -2.76 -23.09 -11.74
C SER A 355 -3.62 -22.81 -10.51
N SER A 356 -4.66 -23.61 -10.29
CA SER A 356 -5.48 -23.50 -9.08
C SER A 356 -4.95 -24.38 -7.95
N TYR A 357 -5.06 -23.90 -6.72
CA TYR A 357 -4.57 -24.56 -5.50
C TYR A 357 -5.52 -24.32 -4.32
N LYS A 358 -5.45 -25.22 -3.33
CA LYS A 358 -6.25 -25.14 -2.10
C LYS A 358 -5.32 -24.97 -0.91
N ASN A 359 -5.47 -23.85 -0.21
CA ASN A 359 -4.88 -23.63 1.10
C ASN A 359 -5.80 -24.24 2.16
N ILE A 360 -5.23 -25.03 3.06
CA ILE A 360 -5.96 -25.79 4.09
C ILE A 360 -5.48 -25.41 5.48
N ASP A 361 -6.38 -25.47 6.46
CA ASP A 361 -6.07 -25.11 7.87
C ASP A 361 -5.48 -23.70 7.96
N LEU A 362 -6.19 -22.72 7.39
CA LEU A 362 -5.70 -21.36 7.23
C LEU A 362 -5.32 -20.72 8.57
N LYS A 363 -4.14 -20.12 8.58
CA LYS A 363 -3.58 -19.37 9.70
C LYS A 363 -3.13 -18.01 9.25
N SER A 364 -3.48 -17.00 10.03
CA SER A 364 -2.98 -15.65 9.86
C SER A 364 -2.12 -15.25 11.06
N TYR A 365 -1.51 -14.07 10.98
CA TYR A 365 -0.43 -13.65 11.86
C TYR A 365 -0.60 -12.17 12.21
N ASN A 366 -0.44 -11.84 13.50
CA ASN A 366 -0.17 -10.46 13.93
C ASN A 366 1.30 -10.33 14.32
N VAL A 367 1.90 -9.18 14.03
CA VAL A 367 3.24 -8.79 14.50
C VAL A 367 3.09 -7.60 15.44
N VAL A 368 3.47 -7.76 16.70
CA VAL A 368 3.29 -6.72 17.72
C VAL A 368 4.64 -6.32 18.29
N ALA A 369 5.00 -5.06 18.11
CA ALA A 369 6.21 -4.46 18.63
C ALA A 369 5.85 -3.42 19.72
N THR A 370 6.27 -3.69 20.95
CA THR A 370 5.89 -2.92 22.14
C THR A 370 7.08 -2.18 22.73
N LYS A 371 6.92 -0.88 22.97
CA LYS A 371 7.78 -0.06 23.84
C LYS A 371 7.06 0.06 25.18
N LYS A 372 7.59 -0.62 26.21
CA LYS A 372 6.98 -0.65 27.55
C LYS A 372 7.06 0.71 28.22
N SER A 373 6.07 1.00 29.06
CA SER A 373 6.15 2.13 30.00
C SER A 373 6.90 1.72 31.28
N ASP A 374 7.60 2.67 31.88
CA ASP A 374 8.18 2.52 33.22
C ASP A 374 7.16 2.81 34.33
N LYS A 375 5.94 3.26 34.00
CA LYS A 375 4.85 3.52 34.95
C LYS A 375 3.99 2.27 35.17
N GLU A 376 3.57 2.09 36.42
CA GLU A 376 2.48 1.15 36.78
C GLU A 376 1.15 1.74 36.28
N ASP A 377 0.26 0.91 35.74
CA ASP A 377 -1.05 1.27 35.19
C ASP A 377 -1.00 2.32 34.04
N ALA A 378 0.08 2.32 33.26
CA ALA A 378 0.25 3.25 32.14
C ALA A 378 -0.84 3.08 31.07
N PRO A 379 -1.35 4.17 30.46
CA PRO A 379 -2.23 4.07 29.32
C PRO A 379 -1.52 3.38 28.14
N ILE A 380 -2.28 2.67 27.32
CA ILE A 380 -1.78 2.00 26.12
C ILE A 380 -2.24 2.77 24.89
N ILE A 381 -1.29 3.14 24.03
CA ILE A 381 -1.59 3.64 22.68
C ILE A 381 -1.15 2.54 21.71
N THR A 382 -2.10 1.92 21.03
CA THR A 382 -1.80 0.98 19.94
C THR A 382 -2.01 1.65 18.59
N VAL A 383 -0.97 1.62 17.76
CA VAL A 383 -1.06 1.97 16.35
C VAL A 383 -1.18 0.68 15.56
N THR A 384 -2.25 0.53 14.77
CA THR A 384 -2.54 -0.67 13.99
C THR A 384 -2.48 -0.40 12.49
N ALA A 385 -2.17 -1.42 11.71
CA ALA A 385 -2.41 -1.44 10.26
C ALA A 385 -2.38 -2.88 9.79
N HIS A 386 -3.25 -3.26 8.86
CA HIS A 386 -3.25 -4.63 8.36
C HIS A 386 -2.13 -4.88 7.36
N LEU A 387 -1.59 -6.10 7.39
CA LEU A 387 -0.45 -6.53 6.58
C LEU A 387 -0.87 -7.36 5.38
N ASP A 388 -2.06 -7.94 5.40
CA ASP A 388 -2.63 -8.67 4.26
C ASP A 388 -3.06 -7.72 3.14
N SER A 389 -3.34 -8.29 1.98
CA SER A 389 -4.00 -7.63 0.87
C SER A 389 -4.93 -8.61 0.17
N VAL A 390 -5.90 -8.10 -0.56
CA VAL A 390 -6.82 -8.96 -1.33
C VAL A 390 -6.12 -9.74 -2.45
N PRO A 391 -6.64 -10.93 -2.84
CA PRO A 391 -6.07 -11.69 -3.94
C PRO A 391 -6.04 -10.88 -5.24
N GLY A 392 -4.86 -10.84 -5.86
CA GLY A 392 -4.62 -10.10 -7.10
C GLY A 392 -4.23 -8.64 -6.93
N SER A 393 -4.25 -8.10 -5.71
CA SER A 393 -3.75 -6.74 -5.41
C SER A 393 -2.37 -6.81 -4.74
N PRO A 394 -1.33 -6.16 -5.29
CA PRO A 394 -0.05 -5.98 -4.61
C PRO A 394 -0.20 -5.23 -3.27
N GLY A 395 -1.24 -4.41 -3.12
CA GLY A 395 -1.59 -3.78 -1.85
C GLY A 395 -0.60 -2.71 -1.40
N ALA A 396 -0.19 -1.81 -2.31
CA ALA A 396 0.73 -0.72 -2.01
C ALA A 396 0.10 0.33 -1.08
N SER A 397 -1.01 0.94 -1.50
CA SER A 397 -1.79 1.82 -0.65
C SER A 397 -2.51 1.00 0.39
N ASP A 398 -3.04 -0.17 0.00
CA ASP A 398 -3.93 -1.02 0.78
C ASP A 398 -3.34 -2.40 1.14
N ASN A 399 -2.69 -2.57 2.30
CA ASN A 399 -2.35 -1.52 3.26
C ASN A 399 -0.87 -1.52 3.64
N ALA A 400 0.01 -1.74 2.66
CA ALA A 400 1.44 -1.55 2.87
C ALA A 400 1.76 -0.11 3.30
N SER A 401 0.96 0.89 2.90
CA SER A 401 1.12 2.29 3.31
C SER A 401 1.00 2.50 4.82
N GLY A 402 -0.04 1.96 5.47
CA GLY A 402 -0.19 1.95 6.92
C GLY A 402 0.85 1.04 7.56
N THR A 403 0.95 -0.20 7.08
CA THR A 403 1.83 -1.24 7.66
C THR A 403 3.28 -0.80 7.79
N THR A 404 3.82 -0.15 6.76
CA THR A 404 5.22 0.31 6.76
C THR A 404 5.41 1.64 7.49
N THR A 405 4.36 2.46 7.59
CA THR A 405 4.37 3.66 8.44
C THR A 405 4.55 3.29 9.91
N LEU A 406 3.98 2.17 10.38
CA LEU A 406 4.21 1.67 11.75
C LEU A 406 5.69 1.38 12.01
N LEU A 407 6.44 0.82 11.05
CA LEU A 407 7.89 0.58 11.19
C LEU A 407 8.64 1.90 11.42
N LYS A 408 8.28 2.93 10.65
CA LYS A 408 8.89 4.26 10.75
C LYS A 408 8.53 4.98 12.03
N LEU A 409 7.28 4.87 12.49
CA LEU A 409 6.85 5.39 13.78
C LEU A 409 7.58 4.69 14.93
N ALA A 410 7.72 3.37 14.87
CA ALA A 410 8.43 2.58 15.86
C ALA A 410 9.91 2.96 15.98
N GLU A 411 10.58 3.23 14.86
CA GLU A 411 11.95 3.77 14.85
C GLU A 411 12.01 5.14 15.53
N SER A 412 11.15 6.07 15.09
CA SER A 412 11.18 7.48 15.53
C SER A 412 10.76 7.70 16.97
N LEU A 413 9.86 6.86 17.49
CA LEU A 413 9.34 6.95 18.85
C LEU A 413 10.13 6.06 19.84
N LYS A 414 11.04 5.21 19.36
CA LYS A 414 11.79 4.25 20.20
C LYS A 414 12.40 4.90 21.45
N ASN A 415 13.05 6.06 21.28
CA ASN A 415 13.78 6.78 22.33
C ASN A 415 13.03 8.03 22.84
N LYS A 416 11.75 8.18 22.52
CA LYS A 416 10.94 9.28 23.03
C LYS A 416 10.51 8.98 24.47
N ASP A 417 10.66 9.99 25.31
CA ASP A 417 10.19 9.99 26.69
C ASP A 417 8.67 10.20 26.63
N LEU A 418 7.93 9.10 26.74
CA LEU A 418 6.48 9.04 26.71
C LEU A 418 6.05 8.22 27.90
N ASP A 419 4.96 8.64 28.51
CA ASP A 419 4.44 8.02 29.72
C ASP A 419 3.58 6.78 29.41
N ALA A 420 2.91 6.76 28.25
CA ALA A 420 2.17 5.64 27.72
C ALA A 420 3.06 4.48 27.26
N GLU A 421 2.50 3.27 27.34
CA GLU A 421 3.01 2.13 26.60
C GLU A 421 2.59 2.27 25.13
N LEU A 422 3.55 2.11 24.21
CA LEU A 422 3.28 2.15 22.77
C LEU A 422 3.34 0.74 22.18
N ARG A 423 2.31 0.36 21.43
CA ARG A 423 2.27 -0.91 20.69
C ARG A 423 2.06 -0.63 19.20
N PHE A 424 2.96 -1.11 18.36
CA PHE A 424 2.80 -1.11 16.91
C PHE A 424 2.38 -2.52 16.50
N ALA A 425 1.15 -2.67 16.01
CA ALA A 425 0.56 -3.96 15.71
C ALA A 425 0.21 -4.04 14.22
N ASN A 426 0.99 -4.78 13.46
CA ASN A 426 0.60 -5.19 12.12
C ASN A 426 -0.33 -6.38 12.22
N LEU A 427 -1.55 -6.25 11.70
CA LEU A 427 -2.63 -7.21 11.90
C LEU A 427 -2.85 -8.03 10.63
N GLY A 428 -3.13 -9.32 10.76
CA GLY A 428 -3.42 -10.17 9.60
C GLY A 428 -4.92 -10.39 9.42
N ALA A 429 -5.32 -10.81 8.23
CA ALA A 429 -6.70 -11.17 7.90
C ALA A 429 -7.74 -10.07 8.18
N GLU A 430 -7.40 -8.81 7.87
CA GLU A 430 -8.34 -7.69 7.86
C GLU A 430 -9.37 -7.89 6.75
N GLU A 431 -8.90 -8.30 5.56
CA GLU A 431 -9.67 -8.27 4.30
C GLU A 431 -10.78 -9.31 4.23
N VAL A 432 -10.67 -10.30 5.11
CA VAL A 432 -11.68 -11.33 5.34
C VAL A 432 -12.42 -11.07 6.64
N GLY A 433 -12.43 -9.84 7.16
CA GLY A 433 -13.24 -9.37 8.30
C GLY A 433 -12.53 -9.27 9.64
N LEU A 434 -11.43 -8.52 9.68
CA LEU A 434 -10.79 -7.98 10.89
C LEU A 434 -10.30 -9.05 11.89
N PHE A 435 -10.00 -10.26 11.42
CA PHE A 435 -9.69 -11.38 12.32
C PHE A 435 -8.46 -11.12 13.19
N GLY A 436 -7.43 -10.47 12.64
CA GLY A 436 -6.24 -10.08 13.38
C GLY A 436 -6.54 -9.07 14.49
N ALA A 437 -7.35 -8.06 14.22
CA ALA A 437 -7.76 -7.07 15.21
C ALA A 437 -8.57 -7.70 16.34
N TYR A 438 -9.58 -8.52 16.02
CA TYR A 438 -10.35 -9.23 17.04
C TYR A 438 -9.49 -10.18 17.86
N HIS A 439 -8.58 -10.92 17.20
CA HIS A 439 -7.64 -11.79 17.90
C HIS A 439 -6.74 -11.01 18.87
N TYR A 440 -6.24 -9.85 18.46
CA TYR A 440 -5.43 -8.97 19.30
C TYR A 440 -6.21 -8.44 20.50
N VAL A 441 -7.38 -7.84 20.26
CA VAL A 441 -8.21 -7.21 21.30
C VAL A 441 -8.71 -8.23 22.34
N GLU A 442 -8.94 -9.49 21.95
CA GLU A 442 -9.36 -10.55 22.86
C GLU A 442 -8.29 -11.03 23.84
N GLN A 443 -7.03 -10.73 23.57
CA GLN A 443 -5.92 -11.04 24.47
C GLN A 443 -5.74 -9.98 25.56
N LEU A 444 -6.37 -8.82 25.42
CA LEU A 444 -6.30 -7.74 26.40
C LEU A 444 -7.03 -8.11 27.68
N SER A 445 -6.39 -7.82 28.81
CA SER A 445 -7.00 -7.91 30.13
C SER A 445 -8.04 -6.81 30.36
N GLU A 446 -8.92 -6.99 31.36
CA GLU A 446 -9.90 -5.96 31.74
C GLU A 446 -9.24 -4.61 32.07
N GLU A 447 -8.03 -4.64 32.65
CA GLU A 447 -7.25 -3.46 33.00
C GLU A 447 -6.69 -2.74 31.76
N GLU A 448 -6.18 -3.51 30.79
CA GLU A 448 -5.73 -2.95 29.52
C GLU A 448 -6.90 -2.30 28.77
N LEU A 449 -8.06 -2.96 28.67
CA LEU A 449 -9.25 -2.44 27.99
C LEU A 449 -9.73 -1.09 28.56
N GLU A 450 -9.61 -0.86 29.88
CA GLU A 450 -10.09 0.36 30.53
C GLU A 450 -9.27 1.61 30.18
N ASN A 451 -7.99 1.45 29.78
CA ASN A 451 -7.07 2.56 29.55
C ASN A 451 -6.25 2.38 28.26
N HIS A 452 -6.95 2.24 27.15
CA HIS A 452 -6.38 1.95 25.83
C HIS A 452 -6.96 2.90 24.78
N TYR A 453 -6.15 3.23 23.78
CA TYR A 453 -6.49 4.05 22.63
C TYR A 453 -5.92 3.41 21.35
N ASN A 454 -6.63 3.56 20.22
CA ASN A 454 -6.21 3.01 18.93
C ASN A 454 -6.13 4.07 17.82
N ILE A 455 -5.06 4.02 17.03
CA ILE A 455 -4.86 4.80 15.80
C ILE A 455 -4.61 3.80 14.66
N ASN A 456 -5.45 3.81 13.63
CA ASN A 456 -5.37 2.87 12.51
C ASN A 456 -5.16 3.57 11.16
N PRO A 457 -3.91 3.83 10.72
CA PRO A 457 -3.64 4.23 9.34
C PRO A 457 -3.98 3.12 8.34
N ASP A 458 -4.89 3.42 7.42
CA ASP A 458 -5.30 2.53 6.35
C ASP A 458 -5.44 3.30 5.03
N MET A 459 -4.71 2.89 4.00
CA MET A 459 -4.65 3.60 2.72
C MET A 459 -4.20 5.07 2.85
N ILE A 460 -3.09 5.28 3.57
CA ILE A 460 -2.50 6.61 3.81
C ILE A 460 -1.44 7.01 2.76
N GLY A 461 -1.34 6.27 1.67
CA GLY A 461 -0.29 6.41 0.66
C GLY A 461 -0.72 6.87 -0.73
N THR A 462 -2.02 6.89 -1.07
CA THR A 462 -2.49 7.03 -2.45
C THR A 462 -1.84 8.19 -3.23
N SER A 463 -1.49 8.01 -4.50
CA SER A 463 -1.05 9.09 -5.40
C SER A 463 -2.23 9.78 -6.10
N TYR A 464 -3.46 9.28 -5.94
CA TYR A 464 -4.61 9.73 -6.72
C TYR A 464 -4.94 11.20 -6.43
N PRO A 465 -4.90 12.11 -7.43
CA PRO A 465 -4.99 13.55 -7.17
C PRO A 465 -6.32 14.01 -6.56
N LYS A 466 -7.39 13.23 -6.71
CA LYS A 466 -8.72 13.58 -6.16
C LYS A 466 -8.92 13.15 -4.70
N ASN A 467 -8.00 12.37 -4.12
CA ASN A 467 -8.03 12.04 -2.70
C ASN A 467 -7.14 13.05 -1.96
N ASP A 468 -7.64 14.26 -1.80
CA ASP A 468 -6.88 15.42 -1.32
C ASP A 468 -7.06 15.73 0.18
N GLU A 469 -7.81 14.91 0.90
CA GLU A 469 -8.09 15.07 2.34
C GLU A 469 -7.84 13.76 3.11
N LEU A 470 -7.15 13.86 4.25
CA LEU A 470 -6.85 12.74 5.15
C LEU A 470 -7.98 12.65 6.18
N PHE A 471 -8.94 11.77 5.95
CA PHE A 471 -10.06 11.58 6.84
C PHE A 471 -9.64 10.83 8.09
N ILE A 472 -10.07 11.33 9.24
CA ILE A 472 -10.07 10.66 10.53
C ILE A 472 -11.52 10.23 10.78
N THR A 473 -11.74 8.93 10.88
CA THR A 473 -13.08 8.33 11.01
C THR A 473 -13.18 7.53 12.31
N SER A 474 -14.40 7.38 12.81
CA SER A 474 -14.71 6.65 14.05
C SER A 474 -16.05 5.94 13.88
N LEU A 475 -16.18 4.72 14.40
CA LEU A 475 -17.37 3.91 14.21
C LEU A 475 -18.61 4.55 14.86
N ASP A 476 -18.45 5.18 16.02
CA ASP A 476 -19.53 5.88 16.73
C ASP A 476 -19.88 7.27 16.16
N GLN A 477 -19.16 7.70 15.10
CA GLN A 477 -19.34 8.97 14.39
C GLN A 477 -19.13 10.19 15.31
N SER A 478 -18.27 10.08 16.31
CA SER A 478 -17.97 11.16 17.23
C SER A 478 -16.46 11.39 17.44
N GLU A 479 -16.10 12.65 17.67
CA GLU A 479 -14.73 13.00 18.05
C GLU A 479 -14.40 12.41 19.43
N ASN A 480 -13.21 11.82 19.54
CA ASN A 480 -12.66 11.32 20.79
C ASN A 480 -11.24 11.88 21.02
N GLU A 481 -10.59 11.46 22.11
CA GLU A 481 -9.27 11.99 22.46
C GLU A 481 -8.19 11.68 21.39
N VAL A 482 -8.36 10.60 20.64
CA VAL A 482 -7.47 10.25 19.52
C VAL A 482 -7.67 11.24 18.37
N THR A 483 -8.92 11.47 17.95
CA THR A 483 -9.25 12.48 16.92
C THR A 483 -8.70 13.85 17.30
N ASN A 484 -8.97 14.30 18.53
CA ASN A 484 -8.53 15.61 19.01
C ASN A 484 -7.01 15.75 18.97
N SER A 485 -6.29 14.70 19.34
CA SER A 485 -4.82 14.71 19.39
C SER A 485 -4.20 14.71 17.98
N LEU A 486 -4.81 14.01 17.02
CA LEU A 486 -4.39 14.05 15.62
C LEU A 486 -4.64 15.42 14.97
N LEU A 487 -5.81 16.03 15.23
CA LEU A 487 -6.14 17.37 14.74
C LEU A 487 -5.23 18.44 15.37
N GLU A 488 -4.92 18.34 16.66
CA GLU A 488 -3.93 19.21 17.30
C GLU A 488 -2.53 18.99 16.73
N GLY A 489 -2.16 17.74 16.42
CA GLY A 489 -0.89 17.40 15.78
C GLY A 489 -0.68 18.12 14.44
N GLN A 490 -1.68 18.12 13.55
CA GLN A 490 -1.55 18.87 12.29
C GLN A 490 -1.48 20.40 12.52
N GLU A 491 -2.21 20.95 13.50
CA GLU A 491 -2.16 22.38 13.82
C GLU A 491 -0.75 22.81 14.30
N ILE A 492 -0.10 21.97 15.12
CA ILE A 492 1.28 22.18 15.58
C ILE A 492 2.27 22.17 14.40
N LEU A 493 2.02 21.31 13.41
CA LEU A 493 2.85 21.15 12.22
C LEU A 493 2.56 22.19 11.12
N ASP A 494 1.56 23.06 11.32
CA ASP A 494 1.05 24.01 10.30
C ASP A 494 0.57 23.29 9.03
N TYR A 495 -0.06 22.13 9.21
CA TYR A 495 -0.74 21.37 8.17
C TYR A 495 -2.25 21.66 8.20
N ASP A 496 -2.88 21.53 7.04
CA ASP A 496 -4.33 21.71 6.84
C ASP A 496 -4.81 20.68 5.83
N VAL A 497 -4.67 19.40 6.20
CA VAL A 497 -4.96 18.26 5.31
C VAL A 497 -5.80 17.17 5.98
N ALA A 498 -5.81 17.09 7.30
CA ALA A 498 -6.59 16.11 8.03
C ALA A 498 -7.93 16.70 8.49
N THR A 499 -8.97 15.87 8.46
CA THR A 499 -10.32 16.28 8.82
C THR A 499 -11.02 15.18 9.60
N PHE A 500 -12.00 15.57 10.42
CA PHE A 500 -12.96 14.63 10.97
C PHE A 500 -14.33 14.86 10.32
N ASP A 501 -14.92 13.82 9.73
CA ASP A 501 -16.29 13.86 9.22
C ASP A 501 -17.10 12.69 9.78
N ALA A 502 -18.06 13.01 10.66
CA ALA A 502 -18.99 12.05 11.26
C ALA A 502 -19.87 11.30 10.24
N GLN A 503 -19.94 11.77 8.99
CA GLN A 503 -20.71 11.09 7.92
C GLN A 503 -19.87 10.08 7.13
N VAL A 504 -18.56 10.10 7.29
CA VAL A 504 -17.66 9.15 6.64
C VAL A 504 -17.35 8.03 7.63
N ASN A 505 -17.63 6.81 7.22
CA ASN A 505 -17.26 5.62 7.98
C ASN A 505 -16.58 4.64 7.04
N ILE A 506 -15.38 4.22 7.43
CA ILE A 506 -14.63 3.15 6.79
C ILE A 506 -14.56 2.01 7.80
N ASN A 507 -14.69 0.77 7.33
CA ASN A 507 -14.51 -0.39 8.19
C ASN A 507 -13.05 -0.83 8.03
N SER A 508 -12.32 -0.89 9.14
CA SER A 508 -10.94 -1.38 9.22
C SER A 508 -10.67 -1.79 10.68
N ASP A 509 -9.46 -2.21 11.02
CA ASP A 509 -9.11 -2.83 12.31
C ASP A 509 -9.55 -2.04 13.56
N HIS A 510 -9.63 -0.70 13.49
CA HIS A 510 -10.14 0.16 14.57
C HIS A 510 -11.56 -0.23 15.07
N VAL A 511 -12.37 -0.88 14.23
CA VAL A 511 -13.71 -1.37 14.59
C VAL A 511 -13.65 -2.37 15.75
N ALA A 512 -12.67 -3.29 15.75
CA ALA A 512 -12.55 -4.28 16.83
C ALA A 512 -12.24 -3.64 18.20
N PHE A 513 -11.56 -2.50 18.18
CA PHE A 513 -11.27 -1.69 19.37
C PHE A 513 -12.54 -0.94 19.83
N ASP A 514 -13.24 -0.27 18.92
CA ASP A 514 -14.49 0.45 19.22
C ASP A 514 -15.57 -0.48 19.81
N ASP A 515 -15.68 -1.71 19.28
CA ASP A 515 -16.62 -2.70 19.80
C ASP A 515 -16.33 -3.13 21.26
N LYS A 516 -15.11 -2.92 21.76
CA LYS A 516 -14.75 -3.08 23.18
C LYS A 516 -14.85 -1.79 23.99
N GLY A 517 -15.27 -0.68 23.37
CA GLY A 517 -15.36 0.63 23.98
C GLY A 517 -14.02 1.36 24.09
N ILE A 518 -13.00 0.93 23.34
CA ILE A 518 -11.72 1.60 23.25
C ILE A 518 -11.86 2.76 22.24
N PRO A 519 -11.50 4.01 22.60
CA PRO A 519 -11.45 5.10 21.64
C PRO A 519 -10.50 4.77 20.48
N ALA A 520 -11.06 4.64 19.28
CA ALA A 520 -10.36 4.16 18.09
C ALA A 520 -10.73 5.00 16.88
N VAL A 521 -9.76 5.21 15.97
CA VAL A 521 -9.97 5.94 14.73
C VAL A 521 -9.23 5.30 13.57
N CYS A 522 -9.76 5.46 12.36
CA CYS A 522 -9.07 5.13 11.12
C CYS A 522 -8.66 6.39 10.35
N LEU A 523 -7.43 6.42 9.84
CA LEU A 523 -6.93 7.49 8.96
C LEU A 523 -6.84 6.98 7.53
N VAL A 524 -7.38 7.72 6.56
CA VAL A 524 -7.45 7.31 5.15
C VAL A 524 -7.49 8.52 4.22
N TRP A 525 -6.77 8.49 3.10
CA TRP A 525 -6.91 9.54 2.08
C TRP A 525 -8.15 9.30 1.23
N MET A 526 -9.07 10.26 1.20
CA MET A 526 -10.28 10.22 0.37
C MET A 526 -10.53 11.58 -0.27
N GLY A 527 -11.51 11.63 -1.16
CA GLY A 527 -12.08 12.88 -1.64
C GLY A 527 -13.54 12.74 -2.05
N GLU A 528 -14.06 13.67 -2.86
CA GLU A 528 -15.49 13.69 -3.24
C GLU A 528 -16.02 12.39 -3.85
N ARG A 529 -15.14 11.55 -4.42
CA ARG A 529 -15.49 10.27 -5.06
C ARG A 529 -15.27 9.04 -4.16
N GLY A 530 -14.85 9.23 -2.91
CA GLY A 530 -14.45 8.15 -2.02
C GLY A 530 -12.96 7.82 -2.15
N LEU A 531 -12.64 6.53 -2.15
CA LEU A 531 -11.29 5.98 -2.29
C LEU A 531 -10.78 6.06 -3.74
N GLU A 532 -9.48 5.80 -3.94
CA GLU A 532 -8.86 5.79 -5.28
C GLU A 532 -9.41 4.67 -6.17
N PRO A 533 -9.49 4.86 -7.50
CA PRO A 533 -10.04 3.86 -8.42
C PRO A 533 -9.29 2.52 -8.45
N VAL A 534 -8.02 2.52 -8.06
CA VAL A 534 -7.13 1.35 -8.12
C VAL A 534 -7.17 0.50 -6.86
N TYR A 535 -7.92 0.93 -5.84
CA TYR A 535 -8.19 0.16 -4.63
C TYR A 535 -8.62 -1.27 -4.99
N HIS A 536 -7.98 -2.24 -4.35
CA HIS A 536 -8.22 -3.66 -4.56
C HIS A 536 -7.99 -4.20 -5.98
N THR A 537 -7.19 -3.50 -6.78
CA THR A 537 -6.83 -3.94 -8.13
C THR A 537 -5.36 -4.34 -8.19
N PRO A 538 -4.94 -5.05 -9.26
CA PRO A 538 -3.54 -5.31 -9.57
C PRO A 538 -2.69 -4.06 -9.74
N LEU A 539 -3.35 -2.91 -9.81
CA LEU A 539 -2.78 -1.61 -10.07
C LEU A 539 -2.50 -0.81 -8.79
N ASP A 540 -2.84 -1.37 -7.62
CA ASP A 540 -2.39 -0.83 -6.34
C ASP A 540 -0.89 -1.12 -6.13
N THR A 541 -0.07 -0.41 -6.90
CA THR A 541 1.40 -0.51 -6.92
C THR A 541 2.05 0.78 -6.43
N VAL A 542 3.34 0.73 -6.11
CA VAL A 542 4.10 1.95 -5.76
C VAL A 542 4.10 2.95 -6.91
N GLU A 543 4.40 2.50 -8.13
CA GLU A 543 4.55 3.39 -9.28
C GLU A 543 3.26 4.13 -9.63
N ASP A 544 2.11 3.47 -9.48
CA ASP A 544 0.83 4.03 -9.90
C ASP A 544 0.03 4.66 -8.77
N ASN A 545 0.19 4.19 -7.54
CA ASN A 545 -0.68 4.55 -6.43
C ASN A 545 0.05 5.07 -5.17
N ILE A 546 1.36 5.31 -5.18
CA ILE A 546 2.03 5.84 -3.97
C ILE A 546 2.55 7.28 -4.16
N SER A 547 2.32 8.10 -3.14
CA SER A 547 2.87 9.44 -2.98
C SER A 547 3.68 9.52 -1.68
N ALA A 548 5.02 9.55 -1.81
CA ALA A 548 5.93 9.77 -0.68
C ALA A 548 5.55 11.01 0.14
N LYS A 549 5.06 12.08 -0.50
CA LYS A 549 4.59 13.28 0.19
C LYS A 549 3.40 12.99 1.10
N ARG A 550 2.38 12.27 0.60
CA ARG A 550 1.19 11.97 1.40
C ARG A 550 1.49 10.99 2.53
N LEU A 551 2.37 10.03 2.29
CA LEU A 551 2.94 9.17 3.35
C LEU A 551 3.62 10.03 4.43
N ASN A 552 4.46 11.00 4.04
CA ASN A 552 5.14 11.87 4.99
C ASN A 552 4.17 12.70 5.83
N LEU A 553 3.17 13.32 5.19
CA LEU A 553 2.15 14.12 5.87
C LEU A 553 1.38 13.28 6.90
N ALA A 554 0.90 12.09 6.50
CA ALA A 554 0.19 11.20 7.40
C ALA A 554 1.08 10.73 8.56
N TYR A 555 2.32 10.33 8.27
CA TYR A 555 3.30 9.94 9.28
C TYR A 555 3.57 11.04 10.31
N ASP A 556 3.78 12.28 9.87
CA ASP A 556 4.06 13.40 10.77
C ASP A 556 2.85 13.72 11.65
N ILE A 557 1.64 13.71 11.10
CA ILE A 557 0.38 13.90 11.84
C ILE A 557 0.19 12.79 12.88
N ILE A 558 0.37 11.53 12.51
CA ILE A 558 0.21 10.40 13.43
C ILE A 558 1.26 10.47 14.55
N LYS A 559 2.52 10.75 14.20
CA LYS A 559 3.61 10.85 15.17
C LYS A 559 3.38 11.98 16.18
N GLU A 560 3.02 13.17 15.71
CA GLU A 560 2.73 14.30 16.59
C GLU A 560 1.46 14.03 17.38
N GLY A 561 0.43 13.44 16.76
CA GLY A 561 -0.81 13.05 17.43
C GLY A 561 -0.60 12.04 18.56
N ILE A 562 0.33 11.08 18.42
CA ILE A 562 0.72 10.17 19.52
C ILE A 562 1.33 10.95 20.69
N ILE A 563 2.16 11.95 20.41
CA ILE A 563 2.79 12.79 21.46
C ILE A 563 1.70 13.60 22.18
N GLN A 564 0.80 14.23 21.43
CA GLN A 564 -0.31 15.00 22.01
C GLN A 564 -1.29 14.11 22.78
N LEU A 565 -1.53 12.90 22.29
CA LEU A 565 -2.38 11.92 22.96
C LEU A 565 -1.76 11.48 24.29
N ASP A 566 -0.47 11.15 24.29
CA ASP A 566 0.27 10.80 25.51
C ASP A 566 0.13 11.88 26.58
N GLU A 567 0.32 13.15 26.23
CA GLU A 567 0.16 14.28 27.16
C GLU A 567 -1.27 14.40 27.69
N ARG A 568 -2.27 14.18 26.83
CA ARG A 568 -3.68 14.35 27.17
C ARG A 568 -4.22 13.28 28.13
N ILE A 569 -3.79 12.03 27.94
CA ILE A 569 -4.35 10.88 28.66
C ILE A 569 -3.67 10.63 30.02
N GLN A 570 -2.74 11.49 30.43
CA GLN A 570 -2.16 11.44 31.79
C GLN A 570 -3.03 12.12 32.86
N ASP A 571 -3.99 12.97 32.47
CA ASP A 571 -4.88 13.73 33.37
C ASP A 571 -6.15 12.95 33.75
#